data_AF-A0A7W1A1N0-F1
#
_entry.id   AF-A0A7W1A1N0-F1
#
_cell.length_a   1.000
_cell.length_b   1.000
_cell.length_c   1.000
_cell.angle_alpha   90.00
_cell.angle_beta   90.00
_cell.angle_gamma   90.00
#
_symmetry.space_group_name_H-M   'P 1'
#
loop_
_entity.id
_entity.type
_entity.pdbx_description
1 polymer ?
#
loop_
_entity_poly.entity_id
_entity_poly.type
_entity_poly.pdbx_seq_one_letter_code
_entity_poly.pdbx_strand_id
1 'polypeptide(L)'
;RAAEAYLKLGELDRGLGLLDQVLERRGQKRAKHRTASVFRAATVAARWLSPVPVRHRAHDDVLASAYRVIASFLSTPYPIESLEYVLRGVALAENSGDRAAHAMGMAMLGAYVATGSLGRFGDRAIANAERLCAQSSAVYPRMVAAGARGMLATLRGNWRGMRTAHTEAETVCRRLGLERSWEASFIRTYWALGELYAGEAPRALELLAGLTDASEDLWTRAMLGSCRGRVLVLAGDLPAARAVADELARTPAARQGMSSIYRQVFLGELALAERDWHRARLVADDLARSARAQWLSTMPAISAMVEVISGTADLGLAAAGDRAAAERALATAKKLYRRGRFSFYAATALRIWGQAESLMNDRTQSRVTLARAAAIADERGGKVDRLAIRALVGERIDPGPLAAAVEWSTGGVWQEQ
;
A
#
# COMPACT_ATOMS: atom_id res chain seq x y z
N ARG A 1 -0.46 13.50 -32.91
CA ARG A 1 -1.11 14.22 -31.79
C ARG A 1 -2.58 13.85 -31.65
N ALA A 2 -3.45 14.03 -32.65
CA ALA A 2 -4.85 13.57 -32.59
C ALA A 2 -4.98 12.03 -32.45
N ALA A 3 -4.22 11.25 -33.23
CA ALA A 3 -4.22 9.78 -33.12
C ALA A 3 -3.72 9.25 -31.75
N GLU A 4 -2.82 9.98 -31.10
CA GLU A 4 -2.30 9.65 -29.76
C GLU A 4 -3.34 9.97 -28.67
N ALA A 5 -4.13 11.02 -28.85
CA ALA A 5 -5.27 11.34 -28.00
C ALA A 5 -6.40 10.30 -28.16
N TYR A 6 -6.66 9.82 -29.38
CA TYR A 6 -7.61 8.73 -29.64
C TYR A 6 -7.15 7.38 -29.05
N LEU A 7 -5.85 7.09 -29.07
CA LEU A 7 -5.29 5.92 -28.39
C LEU A 7 -5.43 6.00 -26.86
N LYS A 8 -5.19 7.18 -26.27
CA LYS A 8 -5.35 7.43 -24.82
C LYS A 8 -6.82 7.41 -24.38
N LEU A 9 -7.74 7.89 -25.22
CA LEU A 9 -9.19 7.79 -24.99
C LEU A 9 -9.68 6.34 -25.07
N GLY A 10 -9.20 5.56 -26.05
CA GLY A 10 -9.55 4.14 -26.18
C GLY A 10 -9.04 3.28 -25.01
N GLU A 11 -7.93 3.65 -24.37
CA GLU A 11 -7.43 2.99 -23.15
C GLU A 11 -8.27 3.34 -21.90
N LEU A 12 -8.75 4.58 -21.80
CA LEU A 12 -9.66 5.04 -20.75
C LEU A 12 -11.05 4.38 -20.88
N ASP A 13 -11.60 4.33 -22.10
CA ASP A 13 -12.88 3.67 -22.38
C ASP A 13 -12.81 2.16 -22.09
N ARG A 14 -11.67 1.51 -22.36
CA ARG A 14 -11.43 0.12 -21.93
C ARG A 14 -11.37 -0.01 -20.41
N GLY A 15 -10.71 0.92 -19.72
CA GLY A 15 -10.63 0.93 -18.26
C GLY A 15 -12.01 1.08 -17.60
N LEU A 16 -12.85 1.96 -18.14
CA LEU A 16 -14.22 2.18 -17.69
C LEU A 16 -15.15 1.01 -18.05
N GLY A 17 -15.04 0.45 -19.27
CA GLY A 17 -15.80 -0.73 -19.67
C GLY A 17 -15.48 -1.99 -18.84
N LEU A 18 -14.22 -2.15 -18.41
CA LEU A 18 -13.82 -3.18 -17.45
C LEU A 18 -14.44 -2.96 -16.07
N LEU A 19 -14.56 -1.70 -15.63
CA LEU A 19 -15.21 -1.34 -14.38
C LEU A 19 -16.71 -1.65 -14.41
N ASP A 20 -17.39 -1.31 -15.51
CA ASP A 20 -18.82 -1.56 -15.72
C ASP A 20 -19.13 -3.06 -15.74
N GLN A 21 -18.35 -3.86 -16.46
CA GLN A 21 -18.50 -5.32 -16.44
C GLN A 21 -18.25 -5.93 -15.06
N VAL A 22 -17.35 -5.36 -14.26
CA VAL A 22 -17.10 -5.79 -12.87
C VAL A 22 -18.28 -5.45 -11.96
N LEU A 23 -18.98 -4.35 -12.21
CA LEU A 23 -20.14 -3.92 -11.43
C LEU A 23 -21.42 -4.66 -11.82
N GLU A 24 -21.61 -4.98 -13.10
CA GLU A 24 -22.75 -5.74 -13.61
C GLU A 24 -22.70 -7.21 -13.15
N ARG A 25 -21.51 -7.82 -13.15
CA ARG A 25 -21.28 -9.18 -12.61
C ARG A 25 -21.47 -9.29 -11.08
N ARG A 26 -21.52 -8.16 -10.35
CA ARG A 26 -21.78 -8.13 -8.90
C ARG A 26 -23.27 -8.08 -8.55
N GLY A 27 -24.17 -8.22 -9.52
CA GLY A 27 -25.62 -8.30 -9.27
C GLY A 27 -26.23 -7.00 -8.72
N GLN A 28 -25.51 -5.87 -8.80
CA GLN A 28 -26.01 -4.57 -8.38
C GLN A 28 -27.00 -4.03 -9.41
N LYS A 29 -28.25 -4.54 -9.39
CA LYS A 29 -29.34 -3.94 -10.18
C LYS A 29 -29.63 -2.51 -9.71
N ARG A 30 -29.84 -1.63 -10.70
CA ARG A 30 -30.02 -0.18 -10.63
C ARG A 30 -30.84 0.30 -9.42
N ALA A 31 -30.18 0.85 -8.41
CA ALA A 31 -30.81 1.80 -7.50
C ALA A 31 -30.88 3.17 -8.20
N LYS A 32 -32.11 3.71 -8.35
CA LYS A 32 -32.48 4.93 -9.08
C LYS A 32 -31.70 6.21 -8.69
N HIS A 33 -30.88 6.16 -7.65
CA HIS A 33 -30.05 7.29 -7.21
C HIS A 33 -28.69 7.42 -7.94
N ARG A 34 -28.24 6.42 -8.72
CA ARG A 34 -27.00 6.55 -9.53
C ARG A 34 -27.20 7.30 -10.84
N THR A 35 -28.42 7.38 -11.37
CA THR A 35 -28.74 8.21 -12.53
C THR A 35 -28.38 9.67 -12.26
N ALA A 36 -28.55 10.19 -11.03
CA ALA A 36 -28.14 11.55 -10.71
C ALA A 36 -26.60 11.78 -10.68
N SER A 37 -25.79 10.74 -10.44
CA SER A 37 -24.32 10.83 -10.47
C SER A 37 -23.74 10.58 -11.85
N VAL A 38 -24.31 9.64 -12.61
CA VAL A 38 -23.93 9.41 -14.02
C VAL A 38 -24.43 10.54 -14.91
N PHE A 39 -25.64 11.08 -14.67
CA PHE A 39 -26.11 12.27 -15.36
C PHE A 39 -25.29 13.49 -14.94
N ARG A 40 -24.82 13.62 -13.70
CA ARG A 40 -23.83 14.65 -13.31
C ARG A 40 -22.48 14.45 -14.00
N ALA A 41 -21.96 13.23 -14.09
CA ALA A 41 -20.71 12.93 -14.81
C ALA A 41 -20.84 13.17 -16.32
N ALA A 42 -22.00 12.85 -16.92
CA ALA A 42 -22.31 13.07 -18.33
C ALA A 42 -22.63 14.54 -18.64
N THR A 43 -23.27 15.27 -17.73
CA THR A 43 -23.48 16.72 -17.85
C THR A 43 -22.17 17.47 -17.63
N VAL A 44 -21.25 16.93 -16.81
CA VAL A 44 -19.86 17.39 -16.71
C VAL A 44 -19.13 17.10 -18.02
N ALA A 45 -19.21 15.91 -18.60
CA ALA A 45 -18.62 15.60 -19.91
C ALA A 45 -19.22 16.44 -21.06
N ALA A 46 -20.51 16.77 -21.02
CA ALA A 46 -21.13 17.71 -21.97
C ALA A 46 -20.67 19.16 -21.73
N ARG A 47 -20.39 19.53 -20.48
CA ARG A 47 -19.80 20.84 -20.10
C ARG A 47 -18.29 20.92 -20.39
N TRP A 48 -17.61 19.79 -20.61
CA TRP A 48 -16.24 19.71 -21.15
C TRP A 48 -16.15 20.09 -22.64
N LEU A 49 -17.28 20.11 -23.37
CA LEU A 49 -17.35 20.48 -24.79
C LEU A 49 -17.82 21.92 -25.04
N SER A 50 -18.31 22.62 -24.01
CA SER A 50 -18.63 24.06 -24.11
C SER A 50 -17.50 24.90 -23.53
N PRO A 51 -16.97 25.89 -24.26
CA PRO A 51 -15.95 26.79 -23.74
C PRO A 51 -16.56 27.64 -22.63
N VAL A 52 -16.25 27.33 -21.37
CA VAL A 52 -16.56 28.21 -20.24
C VAL A 52 -15.37 29.14 -20.04
N PRO A 53 -15.57 30.47 -19.91
CA PRO A 53 -14.49 31.40 -19.64
C PRO A 53 -13.89 31.07 -18.27
N VAL A 54 -12.65 30.58 -18.26
CA VAL A 54 -11.91 30.31 -17.03
C VAL A 54 -11.46 31.65 -16.47
N ARG A 55 -12.10 32.12 -15.38
CA ARG A 55 -11.53 33.17 -14.55
C ARG A 55 -10.25 32.63 -13.90
N HIS A 56 -9.12 33.32 -14.13
CA HIS A 56 -7.87 33.04 -13.43
C HIS A 56 -8.09 33.10 -11.92
N ARG A 57 -8.07 31.94 -11.26
CA ARG A 57 -7.87 31.88 -9.80
C ARG A 57 -6.37 31.95 -9.54
N ALA A 58 -6.00 32.71 -8.52
CA ALA A 58 -4.61 32.90 -8.13
C ALA A 58 -3.95 31.54 -7.80
N HIS A 59 -2.66 31.41 -8.15
CA HIS A 59 -1.84 30.20 -7.95
C HIS A 59 -1.95 29.58 -6.54
N ASP A 60 -2.13 30.42 -5.52
CA ASP A 60 -2.19 30.00 -4.11
C ASP A 60 -3.43 29.16 -3.77
N ASP A 61 -4.56 29.38 -4.44
CA ASP A 61 -5.80 28.64 -4.17
C ASP A 61 -5.73 27.19 -4.67
N VAL A 62 -5.02 26.95 -5.77
CA VAL A 62 -4.84 25.61 -6.36
C VAL A 62 -3.83 24.80 -5.54
N LEU A 63 -2.73 25.42 -5.13
CA LEU A 63 -1.74 24.83 -4.25
C LEU A 63 -2.30 24.54 -2.85
N ALA A 64 -3.06 25.47 -2.25
CA ALA A 64 -3.71 25.28 -0.96
C ALA A 64 -4.83 24.23 -1.01
N SER A 65 -5.59 24.15 -2.10
CA SER A 65 -6.60 23.11 -2.31
C SER A 65 -5.97 21.74 -2.52
N ALA A 66 -4.88 21.66 -3.29
CA ALA A 66 -4.09 20.44 -3.42
C ALA A 66 -3.53 20.02 -2.05
N TYR A 67 -2.93 20.93 -1.27
CA TYR A 67 -2.37 20.65 0.06
C TYR A 67 -3.43 20.17 1.06
N ARG A 68 -4.62 20.78 1.11
CA ARG A 68 -5.73 20.33 1.98
C ARG A 68 -6.26 18.95 1.58
N VAL A 69 -6.31 18.66 0.29
CA VAL A 69 -6.68 17.34 -0.24
C VAL A 69 -5.59 16.30 0.07
N ILE A 70 -4.30 16.68 0.03
CA ILE A 70 -3.12 15.83 0.29
C ILE A 70 -2.98 15.49 1.78
N ALA A 71 -3.13 16.48 2.66
CA ALA A 71 -3.15 16.26 4.11
C ALA A 71 -4.32 15.37 4.50
N SER A 72 -5.49 15.51 3.84
CA SER A 72 -6.62 14.58 3.99
C SER A 72 -6.34 13.19 3.37
N PHE A 73 -5.69 13.09 2.21
CA PHE A 73 -5.58 11.84 1.46
C PHE A 73 -4.83 10.72 2.20
N LEU A 74 -3.80 11.08 2.98
CA LEU A 74 -3.03 10.12 3.77
C LEU A 74 -3.53 10.02 5.24
N SER A 75 -4.54 10.82 5.62
CA SER A 75 -5.12 10.86 6.98
C SER A 75 -6.66 10.69 7.07
N THR A 76 -7.42 10.49 5.98
CA THR A 76 -8.91 10.48 6.02
C THR A 76 -9.59 9.42 5.12
N PRO A 77 -10.89 9.09 5.36
CA PRO A 77 -11.59 7.87 4.91
C PRO A 77 -12.04 7.80 3.43
N TYR A 78 -11.62 8.72 2.55
CA TYR A 78 -12.17 8.87 1.18
C TYR A 78 -11.10 8.85 0.06
N PRO A 79 -10.38 7.73 -0.13
CA PRO A 79 -9.23 7.63 -1.03
C PRO A 79 -9.58 7.73 -2.53
N ILE A 80 -10.84 7.47 -2.91
CA ILE A 80 -11.30 7.54 -4.31
C ILE A 80 -11.55 9.00 -4.69
N GLU A 81 -12.20 9.74 -3.80
CA GLU A 81 -12.49 11.16 -3.94
C GLU A 81 -11.19 11.96 -4.01
N SER A 82 -10.21 11.66 -3.14
CA SER A 82 -8.88 12.28 -3.21
C SER A 82 -8.15 11.97 -4.51
N LEU A 83 -8.22 10.74 -5.04
CA LEU A 83 -7.65 10.40 -6.35
C LEU A 83 -8.34 11.21 -7.45
N GLU A 84 -9.66 11.33 -7.42
CA GLU A 84 -10.43 12.15 -8.36
C GLU A 84 -10.00 13.63 -8.29
N TYR A 85 -9.78 14.17 -7.10
CA TYR A 85 -9.27 15.54 -6.92
C TYR A 85 -7.83 15.70 -7.45
N VAL A 86 -6.93 14.75 -7.20
CA VAL A 86 -5.56 14.78 -7.73
C VAL A 86 -5.59 14.76 -9.26
N LEU A 87 -6.40 13.88 -9.87
CA LEU A 87 -6.53 13.80 -11.33
C LEU A 87 -7.12 15.09 -11.93
N ARG A 88 -8.13 15.68 -11.28
CA ARG A 88 -8.67 16.99 -11.68
C ARG A 88 -7.64 18.10 -11.57
N GLY A 89 -6.85 18.11 -10.50
CA GLY A 89 -5.77 19.07 -10.29
C GLY A 89 -4.68 18.96 -11.37
N VAL A 90 -4.26 17.74 -11.71
CA VAL A 90 -3.31 17.48 -12.80
C VAL A 90 -3.82 18.05 -14.12
N ALA A 91 -5.05 17.71 -14.51
CA ALA A 91 -5.64 18.18 -15.77
C ALA A 91 -5.76 19.71 -15.82
N LEU A 92 -6.16 20.34 -14.71
CA LEU A 92 -6.24 21.80 -14.62
C LEU A 92 -4.86 22.45 -14.76
N ALA A 93 -3.84 21.93 -14.07
CA ALA A 93 -2.48 22.45 -14.12
C ALA A 93 -1.82 22.24 -15.50
N GLU A 94 -2.09 21.11 -16.16
CA GLU A 94 -1.66 20.87 -17.54
C GLU A 94 -2.27 21.90 -18.49
N ASN A 95 -3.59 22.09 -18.41
CA ASN A 95 -4.32 23.02 -19.29
C ASN A 95 -3.94 24.49 -19.04
N SER A 96 -3.59 24.86 -17.81
CA SER A 96 -3.13 26.22 -17.48
C SER A 96 -1.66 26.46 -17.82
N GLY A 97 -0.90 25.42 -18.15
CA GLY A 97 0.55 25.51 -18.33
C GLY A 97 1.34 25.67 -17.02
N ASP A 98 0.69 25.51 -15.86
CA ASP A 98 1.35 25.55 -14.54
C ASP A 98 2.18 24.28 -14.32
N ARG A 99 3.46 24.36 -14.70
CA ARG A 99 4.39 23.24 -14.60
C ARG A 99 4.67 22.81 -13.16
N ALA A 100 4.61 23.73 -12.19
CA ALA A 100 4.88 23.41 -10.79
C ALA A 100 3.70 22.64 -10.17
N ALA A 101 2.47 23.09 -10.39
CA ALA A 101 1.28 22.36 -9.97
C ALA A 101 1.13 21.02 -10.72
N HIS A 102 1.49 20.98 -12.01
CA HIS A 102 1.49 19.74 -12.77
C HIS A 102 2.53 18.75 -12.22
N ALA A 103 3.75 19.21 -11.93
CA ALA A 103 4.78 18.39 -11.28
C ALA A 103 4.29 17.82 -9.95
N MET A 104 3.63 18.65 -9.12
CA MET A 104 3.06 18.24 -7.84
C MET A 104 1.99 17.15 -8.01
N GLY A 105 1.05 17.36 -8.92
CA GLY A 105 -0.01 16.39 -9.20
C GLY A 105 0.54 15.06 -9.70
N MET A 106 1.55 15.08 -10.58
CA MET A 106 2.22 13.86 -11.05
C MET A 106 3.03 13.17 -9.95
N ALA A 107 3.70 13.92 -9.07
CA ALA A 107 4.44 13.38 -7.94
C ALA A 107 3.49 12.66 -6.96
N MET A 108 2.33 13.26 -6.69
CA MET A 108 1.29 12.68 -5.84
C MET A 108 0.64 11.46 -6.47
N LEU A 109 0.35 11.49 -7.77
CA LEU A 109 -0.10 10.31 -8.50
C LEU A 109 0.98 9.20 -8.47
N GLY A 110 2.24 9.58 -8.60
CA GLY A 110 3.39 8.69 -8.45
C GLY A 110 3.41 8.02 -7.07
N ALA A 111 3.26 8.80 -5.99
CA ALA A 111 3.18 8.27 -4.63
C ALA A 111 1.95 7.36 -4.43
N TYR A 112 0.79 7.74 -4.99
CA TYR A 112 -0.44 6.93 -4.97
C TYR A 112 -0.23 5.56 -5.61
N VAL A 113 0.38 5.53 -6.79
CA VAL A 113 0.59 4.30 -7.54
C VAL A 113 1.75 3.49 -6.98
N ALA A 114 2.80 4.14 -6.46
CA ALA A 114 3.93 3.47 -5.82
C ALA A 114 3.52 2.72 -4.55
N THR A 115 2.53 3.24 -3.83
CA THR A 115 2.00 2.64 -2.58
C THR A 115 0.82 1.69 -2.82
N GLY A 116 0.42 1.50 -4.09
CA GLY A 116 -0.81 0.81 -4.49
C GLY A 116 -0.77 -0.01 -5.79
N SER A 117 -1.95 -0.46 -6.21
CA SER A 117 -2.24 -1.59 -7.11
C SER A 117 -1.86 -1.49 -8.59
N LEU A 118 -0.99 -0.57 -9.03
CA LEU A 118 -0.96 -0.16 -10.46
C LEU A 118 0.42 -0.08 -11.13
N GLY A 119 1.38 -0.95 -10.77
CA GLY A 119 2.52 -1.32 -11.64
C GLY A 119 3.13 -0.18 -12.47
N ARG A 120 3.26 -0.39 -13.79
CA ARG A 120 3.92 0.52 -14.77
C ARG A 120 3.36 1.95 -14.83
N PHE A 121 2.17 2.22 -14.27
CA PHE A 121 1.63 3.58 -14.20
C PHE A 121 2.41 4.45 -13.21
N GLY A 122 2.94 3.85 -12.14
CA GLY A 122 3.74 4.57 -11.14
C GLY A 122 5.05 5.09 -11.72
N ASP A 123 5.74 4.27 -12.50
CA ASP A 123 6.99 4.66 -13.17
C ASP A 123 6.80 5.86 -14.08
N ARG A 124 5.75 5.84 -14.90
CA ARG A 124 5.45 6.94 -15.82
C ARG A 124 5.08 8.21 -15.05
N ALA A 125 4.31 8.09 -13.98
CA ALA A 125 3.91 9.23 -13.17
C ALA A 125 5.12 9.89 -12.50
N ILE A 126 6.01 9.08 -11.90
CA ILE A 126 7.24 9.56 -11.24
C ILE A 126 8.19 10.18 -12.27
N ALA A 127 8.45 9.50 -13.40
CA ALA A 127 9.33 10.04 -14.43
C ALA A 127 8.79 11.36 -15.01
N ASN A 128 7.47 11.49 -15.17
CA ASN A 128 6.86 12.74 -15.60
C ASN A 128 7.02 13.85 -14.54
N ALA A 129 6.81 13.52 -13.26
CA ALA A 129 7.01 14.45 -12.16
C ALA A 129 8.44 14.98 -12.11
N GLU A 130 9.45 14.11 -12.22
CA GLU A 130 10.87 14.48 -12.21
C GLU A 130 11.22 15.40 -13.38
N ARG A 131 10.75 15.07 -14.60
CA ARG A 131 10.94 15.92 -15.78
C ARG A 131 10.30 17.30 -15.62
N LEU A 132 9.07 17.36 -15.10
CA LEU A 132 8.38 18.63 -14.86
C LEU A 132 9.05 19.45 -13.74
N CYS A 133 9.58 18.81 -12.70
CA CYS A 133 10.37 19.47 -11.66
C CYS A 133 11.64 20.11 -12.23
N ALA A 134 12.35 19.39 -13.11
CA ALA A 134 13.54 19.92 -13.78
C ALA A 134 13.23 21.15 -14.67
N GLN A 135 12.02 21.21 -15.25
CA GLN A 135 11.57 22.30 -16.10
C GLN A 135 10.98 23.50 -15.35
N SER A 136 10.58 23.33 -14.09
CA SER A 136 9.89 24.35 -13.29
C SER A 136 10.69 24.81 -12.07
N SER A 137 11.82 24.17 -11.77
CA SER A 137 12.58 24.35 -10.53
C SER A 137 11.75 24.13 -9.26
N ALA A 138 10.64 23.39 -9.36
CA ALA A 138 9.74 23.13 -8.23
C ALA A 138 10.39 22.15 -7.24
N VAL A 139 10.89 22.69 -6.13
CA VAL A 139 11.70 21.97 -5.14
C VAL A 139 10.87 20.98 -4.33
N TYR A 140 9.67 21.39 -3.91
CA TYR A 140 8.80 20.54 -3.09
C TYR A 140 8.27 19.31 -3.85
N PRO A 141 7.73 19.43 -5.08
CA PRO A 141 7.35 18.27 -5.89
C PRO A 141 8.51 17.30 -6.17
N ARG A 142 9.75 17.82 -6.28
CA ARG A 142 10.94 16.99 -6.45
C ARG A 142 11.20 16.09 -5.23
N MET A 143 11.02 16.62 -4.02
CA MET A 143 11.10 15.84 -2.78
C MET A 143 10.14 14.64 -2.81
N VAL A 144 8.88 14.89 -3.18
CA VAL A 144 7.82 13.88 -3.24
C VAL A 144 8.13 12.84 -4.31
N ALA A 145 8.54 13.27 -5.52
CA ALA A 145 8.87 12.38 -6.62
C ALA A 145 10.06 11.47 -6.27
N ALA A 146 11.11 12.02 -5.63
CA ALA A 146 12.23 11.24 -5.14
C ALA A 146 11.80 10.23 -4.05
N GLY A 147 10.92 10.63 -3.13
CA GLY A 147 10.32 9.73 -2.14
C GLY A 147 9.56 8.56 -2.78
N ALA A 148 8.70 8.83 -3.77
CA ALA A 148 7.95 7.82 -4.50
C ALA A 148 8.85 6.87 -5.31
N ARG A 149 9.92 7.40 -5.92
CA ARG A 149 10.96 6.59 -6.57
C ARG A 149 11.66 5.67 -5.57
N GLY A 150 11.96 6.16 -4.37
CA GLY A 150 12.51 5.38 -3.28
C GLY A 150 11.62 4.20 -2.90
N MET A 151 10.31 4.45 -2.74
CA MET A 151 9.31 3.41 -2.45
C MET A 151 9.26 2.33 -3.55
N LEU A 152 9.23 2.72 -4.83
CA LEU A 152 9.27 1.76 -5.92
C LEU A 152 10.57 0.95 -5.93
N ALA A 153 11.70 1.59 -5.65
CA ALA A 153 12.98 0.90 -5.55
C ALA A 153 12.98 -0.11 -4.39
N THR A 154 12.41 0.23 -3.23
CA THR A 154 12.17 -0.69 -2.11
C THR A 154 11.34 -1.90 -2.54
N LEU A 155 10.20 -1.67 -3.19
CA LEU A 155 9.31 -2.74 -3.63
C LEU A 155 9.95 -3.69 -4.66
N ARG A 156 10.83 -3.16 -5.51
CA ARG A 156 11.56 -3.94 -6.54
C ARG A 156 12.82 -4.63 -6.03
N GLY A 157 13.29 -4.25 -4.83
CA GLY A 157 14.56 -4.72 -4.31
C GLY A 157 15.80 -4.04 -4.87
N ASN A 158 15.65 -2.82 -5.40
CA ASN A 158 16.78 -2.00 -5.80
C ASN A 158 17.25 -1.15 -4.61
N TRP A 159 18.02 -1.74 -3.69
CA TRP A 159 18.46 -1.11 -2.44
C TRP A 159 19.34 0.12 -2.66
N ARG A 160 20.23 0.06 -3.66
CA ARG A 160 21.07 1.21 -4.03
C ARG A 160 20.20 2.37 -4.54
N GLY A 161 19.29 2.09 -5.47
CA GLY A 161 18.35 3.09 -6.00
C GLY A 161 17.45 3.68 -4.92
N MET A 162 16.98 2.85 -3.98
CA MET A 162 16.21 3.27 -2.81
C MET A 162 17.00 4.27 -1.95
N ARG A 163 18.23 3.92 -1.53
CA ARG A 163 19.06 4.80 -0.68
C ARG A 163 19.34 6.13 -1.35
N THR A 164 19.70 6.11 -2.65
CA THR A 164 19.92 7.33 -3.42
C THR A 164 18.67 8.21 -3.46
N ALA A 165 17.49 7.63 -3.75
CA ALA A 165 16.24 8.35 -3.86
C ALA A 165 15.78 8.95 -2.51
N HIS A 166 15.84 8.17 -1.43
CA HIS A 166 15.46 8.65 -0.10
C HIS A 166 16.46 9.68 0.46
N THR A 167 17.76 9.55 0.18
CA THR A 167 18.75 10.57 0.55
C THR A 167 18.52 11.90 -0.17
N GLU A 168 18.17 11.85 -1.45
CA GLU A 168 17.78 13.04 -2.21
C GLU A 168 16.54 13.69 -1.60
N ALA A 169 15.49 12.90 -1.36
CA ALA A 169 14.26 13.39 -0.74
C ALA A 169 14.52 14.01 0.64
N GLU A 170 15.34 13.36 1.47
CA GLU A 170 15.72 13.84 2.81
C GLU A 170 16.51 15.16 2.75
N THR A 171 17.43 15.28 1.79
CA THR A 171 18.23 16.50 1.59
C THR A 171 17.33 17.67 1.22
N VAL A 172 16.37 17.45 0.32
CA VAL A 172 15.39 18.47 -0.05
C VAL A 172 14.47 18.80 1.12
N CYS A 173 14.02 17.79 1.86
CA CYS A 173 13.18 17.95 3.05
C CYS A 173 13.82 18.88 4.08
N ARG A 174 15.11 18.65 4.42
CA ARG A 174 15.87 19.51 5.35
C ARG A 174 16.02 20.93 4.82
N ARG A 175 16.33 21.07 3.53
CA ARG A 175 16.47 22.40 2.91
C ARG A 175 15.18 23.21 2.98
N LEU A 176 14.04 22.56 2.99
CA LEU A 176 12.72 23.19 3.08
C LEU A 176 12.22 23.38 4.52
N GLY A 177 12.95 22.92 5.55
CA GLY A 177 12.47 22.97 6.93
C GLY A 177 11.27 22.04 7.20
N LEU A 178 11.15 20.95 6.43
CA LEU A 178 10.00 20.04 6.46
C LEU A 178 10.30 18.75 7.24
N GLU A 179 11.32 18.72 8.08
CA GLU A 179 11.78 17.51 8.75
C GLU A 179 10.72 16.86 9.64
N ARG A 180 9.80 17.67 10.15
CA ARG A 180 8.66 17.27 10.99
C ARG A 180 7.36 17.09 10.21
N SER A 181 7.39 17.29 8.89
CA SER A 181 6.22 17.10 8.05
C SER A 181 5.82 15.63 7.99
N TRP A 182 4.52 15.42 7.75
CA TRP A 182 3.98 14.10 7.48
C TRP A 182 4.69 13.42 6.28
N GLU A 183 5.00 14.18 5.23
CA GLU A 183 5.69 13.67 4.04
C GLU A 183 7.08 13.13 4.38
N ALA A 184 7.83 13.83 5.24
CA ALA A 184 9.13 13.37 5.72
C ALA A 184 8.99 12.06 6.53
N SER A 185 8.01 11.99 7.42
CA SER A 185 7.68 10.77 8.17
C SER A 185 7.34 9.60 7.24
N PHE A 186 6.59 9.85 6.17
CA PHE A 186 6.24 8.84 5.18
C PHE A 186 7.47 8.36 4.39
N ILE A 187 8.30 9.28 3.87
CA ILE A 187 9.55 8.98 3.16
C ILE A 187 10.46 8.10 4.02
N ARG A 188 10.70 8.50 5.26
CA ARG A 188 11.62 7.78 6.16
C ARG A 188 11.06 6.45 6.65
N THR A 189 9.74 6.30 6.78
CA THR A 189 9.11 5.01 7.11
C THR A 189 9.35 3.97 6.00
N TYR A 190 9.20 4.36 4.73
CA TYR A 190 9.51 3.47 3.60
C TYR A 190 11.01 3.24 3.42
N TRP A 191 11.84 4.23 3.77
CA TRP A 191 13.28 4.03 3.83
C TRP A 191 13.64 2.98 4.89
N ALA A 192 13.11 3.10 6.11
CA ALA A 192 13.33 2.10 7.16
C ALA A 192 12.87 0.70 6.75
N LEU A 193 11.69 0.58 6.13
CA LEU A 193 11.22 -0.71 5.57
C LEU A 193 12.21 -1.29 4.56
N GLY A 194 12.76 -0.45 3.69
CA GLY A 194 13.69 -0.90 2.69
C GLY A 194 15.08 -1.24 3.23
N GLU A 195 15.57 -0.54 4.25
CA GLU A 195 16.77 -0.94 5.00
C GLU A 195 16.57 -2.30 5.66
N LEU A 196 15.42 -2.53 6.29
CA LEU A 196 15.07 -3.84 6.84
C LEU A 196 15.09 -4.93 5.76
N TYR A 197 14.46 -4.69 4.60
CA TYR A 197 14.49 -5.66 3.49
C TYR A 197 15.87 -5.86 2.88
N ALA A 198 16.77 -4.88 3.01
CA ALA A 198 18.18 -5.00 2.65
C ALA A 198 19.02 -5.73 3.71
N GLY A 199 18.45 -6.06 4.88
CA GLY A 199 19.14 -6.73 5.98
C GLY A 199 19.72 -5.80 7.04
N GLU A 200 19.46 -4.50 6.93
CA GLU A 200 19.99 -3.47 7.81
C GLU A 200 18.96 -3.12 8.90
N ALA A 201 18.50 -4.13 9.66
CA ALA A 201 17.52 -3.93 10.73
C ALA A 201 17.94 -2.85 11.77
N PRO A 202 19.21 -2.79 12.22
CA PRO A 202 19.67 -1.72 13.09
C PRO A 202 19.48 -0.33 12.48
N ARG A 203 19.78 -0.17 11.19
CA ARG A 203 19.60 1.10 10.47
C ARG A 203 18.13 1.48 10.33
N ALA A 204 17.27 0.50 10.07
CA ALA A 204 15.82 0.71 10.05
C ALA A 204 15.29 1.23 11.39
N LEU A 205 15.74 0.65 12.50
CA LEU A 205 15.38 1.07 13.85
C LEU A 205 15.90 2.48 14.17
N GLU A 206 17.13 2.81 13.78
CA GLU A 206 17.71 4.15 13.94
C GLU A 206 16.87 5.21 13.21
N LEU A 207 16.49 4.95 11.95
CA LEU A 207 15.64 5.84 11.17
C LEU A 207 14.26 6.07 11.83
N LEU A 208 13.65 5.02 12.37
CA LEU A 208 12.35 5.11 13.06
C LEU A 208 12.44 5.78 14.44
N ALA A 209 13.54 5.60 15.16
CA ALA A 209 13.78 6.28 16.43
C ALA A 209 13.89 7.80 16.21
N GLY A 210 14.74 8.24 15.27
CA GLY A 210 14.88 9.66 14.95
C GLY A 210 13.56 10.32 14.49
N LEU A 211 12.71 9.57 13.77
CA LEU A 211 11.36 10.01 13.41
C LEU A 211 10.43 10.17 14.61
N THR A 212 10.49 9.23 15.54
CA THR A 212 9.63 9.23 16.74
C THR A 212 9.98 10.43 17.62
N ASP A 213 11.28 10.72 17.78
CA ASP A 213 11.78 11.84 18.57
C ASP A 213 11.45 13.20 17.94
N ALA A 214 11.50 13.28 16.60
CA ALA A 214 11.19 14.50 15.86
C ALA A 214 9.68 14.80 15.73
N SER A 215 8.82 13.79 15.87
CA SER A 215 7.37 13.92 15.73
C SER A 215 6.77 14.62 16.94
N GLU A 216 6.01 15.70 16.72
CA GLU A 216 5.33 16.44 17.81
C GLU A 216 3.93 15.90 18.09
N ASP A 217 3.30 15.22 17.11
CA ASP A 217 1.95 14.70 17.27
C ASP A 217 1.93 13.24 17.75
N LEU A 218 0.98 12.95 18.65
CA LEU A 218 0.84 11.64 19.30
C LEU A 218 0.38 10.54 18.33
N TRP A 219 -0.29 10.88 17.22
CA TRP A 219 -0.82 9.93 16.25
C TRP A 219 0.30 9.35 15.39
N THR A 220 1.17 10.22 14.88
CA THR A 220 2.38 9.86 14.13
C THR A 220 3.33 9.07 15.01
N ARG A 221 3.54 9.47 16.28
CA ARG A 221 4.33 8.64 17.22
C ARG A 221 3.77 7.23 17.39
N ALA A 222 2.45 7.08 17.54
CA ALA A 222 1.82 5.77 17.65
C ALA A 222 1.95 4.93 16.36
N MET A 223 1.85 5.56 15.19
CA MET A 223 2.06 4.91 13.90
C MET A 223 3.52 4.47 13.71
N LEU A 224 4.48 5.34 14.03
CA LEU A 224 5.91 5.05 13.97
C LEU A 224 6.32 3.98 14.97
N GLY A 225 5.77 4.01 16.18
CA GLY A 225 5.93 2.94 17.16
C GLY A 225 5.42 1.60 16.64
N SER A 226 4.29 1.59 15.93
CA SER A 226 3.80 0.37 15.27
C SER A 226 4.77 -0.11 14.19
N CYS A 227 5.33 0.79 13.39
CA CYS A 227 6.35 0.45 12.39
C CYS A 227 7.62 -0.12 13.04
N ARG A 228 8.07 0.46 14.16
CA ARG A 228 9.21 -0.03 14.96
C ARG A 228 8.95 -1.45 15.46
N GLY A 229 7.76 -1.69 16.02
CA GLY A 229 7.33 -3.02 16.45
C GLY A 229 7.38 -4.05 15.32
N ARG A 230 6.93 -3.69 14.12
CA ARG A 230 6.98 -4.57 12.94
C ARG A 230 8.40 -4.88 12.49
N VAL A 231 9.30 -3.89 12.54
CA VAL A 231 10.74 -4.12 12.26
C VAL A 231 11.31 -5.14 13.23
N LEU A 232 11.00 -5.03 14.53
CA LEU A 232 11.45 -5.98 15.56
C LEU A 232 10.87 -7.38 15.33
N VAL A 233 9.59 -7.49 14.96
CA VAL A 233 8.96 -8.77 14.57
C VAL A 233 9.69 -9.41 13.39
N LEU A 234 9.95 -8.63 12.33
CA LEU A 234 10.61 -9.11 11.12
C LEU A 234 12.08 -9.47 11.35
N ALA A 235 12.74 -8.80 12.31
CA ALA A 235 14.10 -9.10 12.74
C ALA A 235 14.19 -10.25 13.76
N GLY A 236 13.06 -10.81 14.22
CA GLY A 236 13.01 -11.90 15.18
C GLY A 236 13.13 -11.50 16.66
N ASP A 237 13.21 -10.21 16.97
CA ASP A 237 13.28 -9.71 18.36
C ASP A 237 11.87 -9.58 18.96
N LEU A 238 11.24 -10.71 19.22
CA LEU A 238 9.88 -10.79 19.77
C LEU A 238 9.75 -10.20 21.19
N PRO A 239 10.73 -10.33 22.11
CA PRO A 239 10.70 -9.65 23.40
C PRO A 239 10.64 -8.12 23.26
N ALA A 240 11.50 -7.52 22.42
CA ALA A 240 11.46 -6.08 22.20
C ALA A 240 10.16 -5.65 21.49
N ALA A 241 9.68 -6.44 20.52
CA ALA A 241 8.40 -6.18 19.88
C ALA A 241 7.24 -6.16 20.90
N ARG A 242 7.19 -7.11 21.84
CA ARG A 242 6.21 -7.12 22.94
C ARG A 242 6.27 -5.87 23.80
N ALA A 243 7.47 -5.41 24.16
CA ALA A 243 7.63 -4.16 24.92
C ALA A 243 7.03 -2.95 24.17
N VAL A 244 7.21 -2.89 22.84
CA VAL A 244 6.57 -1.86 22.00
C VAL A 244 5.05 -2.00 21.97
N ALA A 245 4.52 -3.23 21.92
CA ALA A 245 3.09 -3.48 21.99
C ALA A 245 2.46 -2.97 23.30
N ASP A 246 3.15 -3.19 24.42
CA ASP A 246 2.72 -2.73 25.75
C ASP A 246 2.79 -1.20 25.89
N GLU A 247 3.83 -0.58 25.33
CA GLU A 247 3.93 0.88 25.20
C GLU A 247 2.71 1.44 24.44
N LEU A 248 2.47 0.94 23.23
CA LEU A 248 1.35 1.39 22.38
C LEU A 248 -0.02 1.13 23.00
N ALA A 249 -0.18 0.04 23.77
CA ALA A 249 -1.43 -0.24 24.47
C ALA A 249 -1.77 0.85 25.50
N ARG A 250 -0.76 1.47 26.11
CA ARG A 250 -0.90 2.57 27.08
C ARG A 250 -1.09 3.93 26.42
N THR A 251 -0.76 4.09 25.14
CA THR A 251 -0.90 5.36 24.40
C THR A 251 -2.33 5.57 23.89
N PRO A 252 -3.08 6.60 24.35
CA PRO A 252 -4.45 6.84 23.90
C PRO A 252 -4.58 7.07 22.39
N ALA A 253 -3.61 7.79 21.79
CA ALA A 253 -3.56 8.05 20.35
C ALA A 253 -3.40 6.78 19.51
N ALA A 254 -2.94 5.66 20.09
CA ALA A 254 -2.85 4.39 19.37
C ALA A 254 -4.19 3.65 19.29
N ARG A 255 -5.29 4.19 19.83
CA ARG A 255 -6.58 3.49 19.94
C ARG A 255 -7.63 3.93 18.92
N GLN A 256 -7.41 5.03 18.18
CA GLN A 256 -8.37 5.53 17.18
C GLN A 256 -7.71 5.79 15.83
N GLY A 257 -8.54 5.99 14.80
CA GLY A 257 -8.10 6.37 13.46
C GLY A 257 -7.12 5.38 12.84
N MET A 258 -6.25 5.91 11.98
CA MET A 258 -5.20 5.14 11.30
C MET A 258 -4.19 4.53 12.28
N SER A 259 -3.82 5.22 13.36
CA SER A 259 -2.88 4.70 14.36
C SER A 259 -3.39 3.41 15.02
N SER A 260 -4.70 3.29 15.25
CA SER A 260 -5.33 2.04 15.71
C SER A 260 -5.20 0.91 14.70
N ILE A 261 -5.40 1.20 13.42
CA ILE A 261 -5.22 0.23 12.34
C ILE A 261 -3.77 -0.28 12.30
N TYR A 262 -2.79 0.63 12.30
CA TYR A 262 -1.37 0.25 12.29
C TYR A 262 -0.97 -0.56 13.53
N ARG A 263 -1.45 -0.16 14.72
CA ARG A 263 -1.24 -0.91 15.95
C ARG A 263 -1.80 -2.32 15.83
N GLN A 264 -3.04 -2.47 15.37
CA GLN A 264 -3.68 -3.79 15.27
C GLN A 264 -3.04 -4.67 14.20
N VAL A 265 -2.59 -4.10 13.07
CA VAL A 265 -1.78 -4.83 12.06
C VAL A 265 -0.50 -5.35 12.70
N PHE A 266 0.23 -4.49 13.43
CA PHE A 266 1.42 -4.88 14.16
C PHE A 266 1.14 -6.01 15.18
N LEU A 267 0.08 -5.89 15.99
CA LEU A 267 -0.29 -6.93 16.95
C LEU A 267 -0.64 -8.27 16.28
N GLY A 268 -1.26 -8.23 15.10
CA GLY A 268 -1.56 -9.41 14.31
C GLY A 268 -0.29 -10.08 13.79
N GLU A 269 0.65 -9.30 13.24
CA GLU A 269 1.96 -9.79 12.78
C GLU A 269 2.79 -10.35 13.95
N LEU A 270 2.77 -9.70 15.11
CA LEU A 270 3.43 -10.20 16.33
C LEU A 270 2.85 -11.56 16.74
N ALA A 271 1.52 -11.70 16.80
CA ALA A 271 0.88 -12.96 17.14
C ALA A 271 1.19 -14.08 16.12
N LEU A 272 1.26 -13.75 14.82
CA LEU A 272 1.70 -14.70 13.79
C LEU A 272 3.15 -15.16 14.00
N ALA A 273 4.05 -14.23 14.33
CA ALA A 273 5.45 -14.54 14.59
C ALA A 273 5.64 -15.35 15.89
N GLU A 274 4.79 -15.12 16.90
CA GLU A 274 4.71 -15.93 18.13
C GLU A 274 4.06 -17.30 17.91
N ARG A 275 3.57 -17.59 16.69
CA ARG A 275 2.77 -18.78 16.33
C ARG A 275 1.48 -18.92 17.16
N ASP A 276 0.98 -17.82 17.71
CA ASP A 276 -0.32 -17.75 18.39
C ASP A 276 -1.43 -17.47 17.37
N TRP A 277 -1.78 -18.52 16.61
CA TRP A 277 -2.73 -18.43 15.50
C TRP A 277 -4.12 -18.00 15.95
N HIS A 278 -4.54 -18.40 17.16
CA HIS A 278 -5.81 -17.99 17.73
C HIS A 278 -5.84 -16.50 18.02
N ARG A 279 -4.81 -15.97 18.68
CA ARG A 279 -4.68 -14.53 18.94
C ARG A 279 -4.58 -13.73 17.65
N ALA A 280 -3.80 -14.20 16.67
CA ALA A 280 -3.71 -13.54 15.37
C ALA A 280 -5.09 -13.45 14.68
N ARG A 281 -5.90 -14.51 14.77
CA ARG A 281 -7.27 -14.52 14.22
C ARG A 281 -8.19 -13.54 14.95
N LEU A 282 -8.14 -13.50 16.28
CA LEU A 282 -8.92 -12.55 17.09
C LEU A 282 -8.55 -11.10 16.76
N VAL A 283 -7.25 -10.80 16.66
CA VAL A 283 -6.78 -9.46 16.26
C VAL A 283 -7.25 -9.10 14.85
N ALA A 284 -7.25 -10.05 13.91
CA ALA A 284 -7.78 -9.80 12.56
C ALA A 284 -9.29 -9.49 12.55
N ASP A 285 -10.07 -10.17 13.39
CA ASP A 285 -11.51 -9.89 13.54
C ASP A 285 -11.77 -8.51 14.18
N ASP A 286 -11.00 -8.16 15.22
CA ASP A 286 -11.04 -6.82 15.83
C ASP A 286 -10.66 -5.73 14.84
N LEU A 287 -9.64 -5.98 14.02
CA LEU A 287 -9.22 -5.08 12.94
C LEU A 287 -10.31 -4.91 11.89
N ALA A 288 -10.94 -6.01 11.47
CA ALA A 288 -12.05 -5.97 10.54
C ALA A 288 -13.25 -5.17 11.10
N ARG A 289 -13.58 -5.35 12.39
CA ARG A 289 -14.63 -4.59 13.08
C ARG A 289 -14.28 -3.10 13.18
N SER A 290 -13.07 -2.80 13.65
CA SER A 290 -12.57 -1.43 13.82
C SER A 290 -12.54 -0.68 12.49
N ALA A 291 -12.03 -1.32 11.43
CA ALA A 291 -11.99 -0.74 10.09
C ALA A 291 -13.39 -0.47 9.53
N ARG A 292 -14.39 -1.33 9.80
CA ARG A 292 -15.78 -1.09 9.40
C ARG A 292 -16.40 0.07 10.18
N ALA A 293 -16.26 0.07 11.51
CA ALA A 293 -16.82 1.10 12.38
C ALA A 293 -16.28 2.51 12.04
N GLN A 294 -15.03 2.59 11.60
CA GLN A 294 -14.37 3.84 11.21
C GLN A 294 -14.48 4.14 9.71
N TRP A 295 -15.26 3.38 8.95
CA TRP A 295 -15.39 3.50 7.48
C TRP A 295 -14.08 3.31 6.69
N LEU A 296 -13.01 2.89 7.34
CA LEU A 296 -11.69 2.60 6.76
C LEU A 296 -11.67 1.30 5.95
N SER A 297 -12.66 0.41 6.12
CA SER A 297 -12.77 -0.84 5.35
C SER A 297 -12.97 -0.62 3.84
N THR A 298 -13.39 0.58 3.42
CA THR A 298 -13.45 0.98 2.01
C THR A 298 -12.07 1.10 1.38
N MET A 299 -11.01 1.30 2.18
CA MET A 299 -9.63 1.36 1.73
C MET A 299 -9.16 -0.06 1.35
N PRO A 300 -8.82 -0.31 0.06
CA PRO A 300 -8.41 -1.64 -0.38
C PRO A 300 -7.20 -2.19 0.36
N ALA A 301 -6.25 -1.33 0.76
CA ALA A 301 -5.06 -1.72 1.51
C ALA A 301 -5.40 -2.26 2.91
N ILE A 302 -6.30 -1.61 3.64
CA ILE A 302 -6.73 -2.06 4.99
C ILE A 302 -7.48 -3.38 4.88
N SER A 303 -8.39 -3.50 3.91
CA SER A 303 -9.06 -4.78 3.63
C SER A 303 -8.06 -5.89 3.30
N ALA A 304 -7.00 -5.59 2.55
CA ALA A 304 -5.95 -6.55 2.24
C ALA A 304 -5.15 -6.95 3.48
N MET A 305 -4.76 -6.00 4.34
CA MET A 305 -4.07 -6.28 5.61
C MET A 305 -4.88 -7.22 6.51
N VAL A 306 -6.18 -6.95 6.69
CA VAL A 306 -7.11 -7.82 7.43
C VAL A 306 -7.10 -9.24 6.87
N GLU A 307 -7.23 -9.37 5.55
CA GLU A 307 -7.33 -10.66 4.88
C GLU A 307 -6.01 -11.44 4.87
N VAL A 308 -4.87 -10.76 4.82
CA VAL A 308 -3.55 -11.39 4.94
C VAL A 308 -3.35 -11.95 6.35
N ILE A 309 -3.64 -11.18 7.40
CA ILE A 309 -3.49 -11.66 8.79
C ILE A 309 -4.48 -12.79 9.06
N SER A 310 -5.76 -12.62 8.70
CA SER A 310 -6.78 -13.65 8.88
C SER A 310 -6.45 -14.92 8.12
N GLY A 311 -6.08 -14.82 6.84
CA GLY A 311 -5.78 -15.98 6.01
C GLY A 311 -4.53 -16.72 6.49
N THR A 312 -3.50 -16.01 6.94
CA THR A 312 -2.28 -16.63 7.49
C THR A 312 -2.54 -17.29 8.83
N ALA A 313 -3.36 -16.67 9.70
CA ALA A 313 -3.78 -17.28 10.96
C ALA A 313 -4.60 -18.56 10.73
N ASP A 314 -5.55 -18.54 9.80
CA ASP A 314 -6.32 -19.73 9.43
C ASP A 314 -5.43 -20.84 8.83
N LEU A 315 -4.35 -20.51 8.10
CA LEU A 315 -3.37 -21.50 7.65
C LEU A 315 -2.61 -22.14 8.83
N GLY A 316 -2.18 -21.34 9.80
CA GLY A 316 -1.51 -21.86 11.01
C GLY A 316 -2.41 -22.78 11.83
N LEU A 317 -3.69 -22.40 12.00
CA LEU A 317 -4.71 -23.26 12.64
C LEU A 317 -4.92 -24.56 11.87
N ALA A 318 -4.97 -24.50 10.53
CA ALA A 318 -5.11 -25.67 9.68
C ALA A 318 -3.90 -26.61 9.76
N ALA A 319 -2.68 -26.05 9.79
CA ALA A 319 -1.45 -26.81 10.01
C ALA A 319 -1.43 -27.48 11.38
N ALA A 320 -2.07 -26.89 12.40
CA ALA A 320 -2.28 -27.47 13.72
C ALA A 320 -3.44 -28.47 13.80
N GLY A 321 -4.16 -28.73 12.70
CA GLY A 321 -5.20 -29.76 12.59
C GLY A 321 -6.63 -29.25 12.41
N ASP A 322 -6.91 -27.93 12.45
CA ASP A 322 -8.25 -27.40 12.16
C ASP A 322 -8.52 -27.39 10.65
N ARG A 323 -9.08 -28.49 10.14
CA ARG A 323 -9.41 -28.62 8.71
C ARG A 323 -10.37 -27.53 8.21
N ALA A 324 -11.31 -27.06 9.05
CA ALA A 324 -12.23 -26.00 8.67
C ALA A 324 -11.50 -24.65 8.49
N ALA A 325 -10.38 -24.45 9.16
CA ALA A 325 -9.53 -23.27 8.94
C ALA A 325 -8.94 -23.25 7.53
N ALA A 326 -8.60 -24.40 6.93
CA ALA A 326 -8.08 -24.44 5.57
C ALA A 326 -9.12 -23.91 4.56
N GLU A 327 -10.38 -24.26 4.74
CA GLU A 327 -11.49 -23.76 3.91
C GLU A 327 -11.70 -22.24 4.08
N ARG A 328 -11.59 -21.73 5.32
CA ARG A 328 -11.65 -20.28 5.60
C ARG A 328 -10.48 -19.53 4.97
N ALA A 329 -9.26 -20.07 5.07
CA ALA A 329 -8.07 -19.53 4.43
C ALA A 329 -8.25 -19.47 2.91
N LEU A 330 -8.75 -20.54 2.29
CA LEU A 330 -9.05 -20.60 0.86
C LEU A 330 -10.08 -19.54 0.42
N ALA A 331 -11.17 -19.40 1.16
CA ALA A 331 -12.20 -18.40 0.88
C ALA A 331 -11.65 -16.97 0.99
N THR A 332 -10.84 -16.71 2.02
CA THR A 332 -10.16 -15.44 2.25
C THR A 332 -9.18 -15.13 1.13
N ALA A 333 -8.36 -16.10 0.72
CA ALA A 333 -7.42 -15.97 -0.38
C ALA A 333 -8.10 -15.64 -1.72
N LYS A 334 -9.21 -16.33 -2.05
CA LYS A 334 -10.00 -16.03 -3.25
C LYS A 334 -10.63 -14.64 -3.21
N LYS A 335 -11.03 -14.16 -2.04
CA LYS A 335 -11.53 -12.79 -1.85
C LYS A 335 -10.41 -11.76 -2.07
N LEU A 336 -9.24 -11.97 -1.45
CA LEU A 336 -8.06 -11.13 -1.60
C LEU A 336 -7.61 -11.07 -3.07
N TYR A 337 -7.52 -12.21 -3.74
CA TYR A 337 -7.12 -12.29 -5.14
C TYR A 337 -8.08 -11.54 -6.06
N ARG A 338 -9.40 -11.68 -5.86
CA ARG A 338 -10.40 -10.94 -6.66
C ARG A 338 -10.28 -9.43 -6.51
N ARG A 339 -9.96 -8.94 -5.31
CA ARG A 339 -9.76 -7.50 -5.06
C ARG A 339 -8.40 -7.00 -5.58
N GLY A 340 -7.36 -7.80 -5.40
CA GLY A 340 -5.96 -7.44 -5.63
C GLY A 340 -5.34 -8.05 -6.88
N ARG A 341 -6.12 -8.56 -7.84
CA ARG A 341 -5.58 -9.31 -9.01
C ARG A 341 -4.49 -8.56 -9.78
N PHE A 342 -4.52 -7.23 -9.76
CA PHE A 342 -3.55 -6.37 -10.44
C PHE A 342 -2.53 -5.71 -9.50
N SER A 343 -2.64 -5.95 -8.19
CA SER A 343 -1.74 -5.39 -7.17
C SER A 343 -0.65 -6.38 -6.75
N PHE A 344 0.26 -5.91 -5.90
CA PHE A 344 1.30 -6.76 -5.29
C PHE A 344 0.71 -7.87 -4.40
N TYR A 345 -0.50 -7.68 -3.83
CA TYR A 345 -1.20 -8.69 -3.03
C TYR A 345 -1.67 -9.91 -3.83
N ALA A 346 -1.63 -9.88 -5.17
CA ALA A 346 -2.00 -11.03 -6.00
C ALA A 346 -1.12 -12.26 -5.69
N ALA A 347 0.19 -12.05 -5.48
CA ALA A 347 1.12 -13.11 -5.10
C ALA A 347 0.80 -13.66 -3.71
N THR A 348 0.61 -12.78 -2.72
CA THR A 348 0.22 -13.15 -1.34
C THR A 348 -1.08 -13.96 -1.33
N ALA A 349 -2.08 -13.55 -2.11
CA ALA A 349 -3.35 -14.24 -2.19
C ALA A 349 -3.21 -15.64 -2.77
N LEU A 350 -2.44 -15.80 -3.86
CA LEU A 350 -2.20 -17.11 -4.46
C LEU A 350 -1.32 -18.00 -3.59
N ARG A 351 -0.39 -17.42 -2.83
CA ARG A 351 0.38 -18.14 -1.81
C ARG A 351 -0.57 -18.75 -0.77
N ILE A 352 -1.42 -17.92 -0.14
CA ILE A 352 -2.38 -18.40 0.88
C ILE A 352 -3.32 -19.45 0.28
N TRP A 353 -3.77 -19.23 -0.96
CA TRP A 353 -4.62 -20.18 -1.69
C TRP A 353 -3.90 -21.53 -1.87
N GLY A 354 -2.70 -21.55 -2.46
CA GLY A 354 -1.97 -22.79 -2.72
C GLY A 354 -1.64 -23.56 -1.45
N GLN A 355 -1.34 -22.85 -0.35
CA GLN A 355 -1.12 -23.49 0.95
C GLN A 355 -2.41 -24.12 1.51
N ALA A 356 -3.54 -23.42 1.41
CA ALA A 356 -4.82 -23.97 1.84
C ALA A 356 -5.20 -25.23 1.05
N GLU A 357 -4.98 -25.23 -0.27
CA GLU A 357 -5.18 -26.42 -1.12
C GLU A 357 -4.28 -27.59 -0.70
N SER A 358 -3.01 -27.31 -0.38
CA SER A 358 -2.08 -28.34 0.12
C SER A 358 -2.58 -28.96 1.43
N LEU A 359 -3.04 -28.14 2.38
CA LEU A 359 -3.57 -28.58 3.67
C LEU A 359 -4.90 -29.34 3.53
N MET A 360 -5.65 -29.09 2.45
CA MET A 360 -6.85 -29.85 2.08
C MET A 360 -6.55 -31.15 1.30
N ASN A 361 -5.28 -31.53 1.17
CA ASN A 361 -4.77 -32.67 0.39
C ASN A 361 -4.95 -32.57 -1.15
N ASP A 362 -5.15 -31.36 -1.68
CA ASP A 362 -5.15 -31.12 -3.13
C ASP A 362 -3.77 -30.66 -3.61
N ARG A 363 -2.80 -31.59 -3.58
CA ARG A 363 -1.39 -31.30 -3.89
C ARG A 363 -1.17 -30.89 -5.35
N THR A 364 -1.97 -31.43 -6.27
CA THR A 364 -1.85 -31.11 -7.70
C THR A 364 -2.29 -29.68 -7.96
N GLN A 365 -3.47 -29.30 -7.46
CA GLN A 365 -3.95 -27.93 -7.63
C GLN A 365 -3.09 -26.93 -6.88
N SER A 366 -2.63 -27.27 -5.67
CA SER A 366 -1.70 -26.46 -4.88
C SER A 366 -0.44 -26.09 -5.68
N ARG A 367 0.21 -27.06 -6.34
CA ARG A 367 1.39 -26.82 -7.17
C ARG A 367 1.10 -25.87 -8.33
N VAL A 368 -0.03 -26.03 -9.02
CA VAL A 368 -0.45 -25.13 -10.10
C VAL A 368 -0.66 -23.71 -9.58
N THR A 369 -1.34 -23.58 -8.44
CA THR A 369 -1.60 -22.28 -7.79
C THR A 369 -0.30 -21.61 -7.35
N LEU A 370 0.64 -22.34 -6.74
CA LEU A 370 1.94 -21.81 -6.30
C LEU A 370 2.86 -21.45 -7.47
N ALA A 371 2.88 -22.23 -8.55
CA ALA A 371 3.63 -21.87 -9.76
C ALA A 371 3.13 -20.56 -10.37
N ARG A 372 1.81 -20.35 -10.39
CA ARG A 372 1.20 -19.07 -10.78
C ARG A 372 1.57 -17.94 -9.82
N ALA A 373 1.60 -18.23 -8.52
CA ALA A 373 2.02 -17.27 -7.50
C ALA A 373 3.47 -16.82 -7.75
N ALA A 374 4.37 -17.74 -8.06
CA ALA A 374 5.79 -17.48 -8.34
C ALA A 374 5.96 -16.55 -9.54
N ALA A 375 5.31 -16.86 -10.67
CA ALA A 375 5.36 -16.02 -11.87
C ALA A 375 4.88 -14.58 -11.60
N ILE A 376 3.80 -14.42 -10.83
CA ILE A 376 3.30 -13.09 -10.44
C ILE A 376 4.25 -12.41 -9.44
N ALA A 377 4.85 -13.17 -8.54
CA ALA A 377 5.77 -12.63 -7.54
C ALA A 377 7.06 -12.11 -8.19
N ASP A 378 7.59 -12.78 -9.21
CA ASP A 378 8.74 -12.31 -9.98
C ASP A 378 8.45 -11.04 -10.77
N GLU A 379 7.22 -10.89 -11.29
CA GLU A 379 6.83 -9.67 -12.03
C GLU A 379 6.62 -8.46 -11.08
N ARG A 380 5.95 -8.68 -9.94
CA ARG A 380 5.42 -7.57 -9.11
C ARG A 380 5.21 -7.89 -7.62
N GLY A 381 5.73 -9.01 -7.13
CA GLY A 381 5.61 -9.40 -5.72
C GLY A 381 6.66 -8.74 -4.83
N GLY A 382 6.32 -8.63 -3.54
CA GLY A 382 7.29 -8.22 -2.53
C GLY A 382 8.39 -9.27 -2.33
N LYS A 383 9.53 -8.87 -1.77
CA LYS A 383 10.66 -9.77 -1.49
C LYS A 383 10.27 -10.95 -0.59
N VAL A 384 9.51 -10.69 0.49
CA VAL A 384 9.04 -11.73 1.42
C VAL A 384 8.15 -12.75 0.71
N ASP A 385 7.18 -12.31 -0.09
CA ASP A 385 6.32 -13.23 -0.85
C ASP A 385 7.10 -14.05 -1.87
N ARG A 386 8.08 -13.45 -2.57
CA ARG A 386 8.97 -14.20 -3.49
C ARG A 386 9.72 -15.31 -2.76
N LEU A 387 10.35 -14.99 -1.63
CA LEU A 387 11.09 -15.98 -0.83
C LEU A 387 10.14 -17.07 -0.29
N ALA A 388 9.01 -16.67 0.29
CA ALA A 388 8.03 -17.61 0.85
C ALA A 388 7.43 -18.54 -0.22
N ILE A 389 7.11 -18.02 -1.41
CA ILE A 389 6.58 -18.85 -2.50
C ILE A 389 7.65 -19.83 -3.01
N ARG A 390 8.90 -19.37 -3.18
CA ARG A 390 10.03 -20.22 -3.59
C ARG A 390 10.28 -21.34 -2.57
N ALA A 391 10.28 -21.02 -1.29
CA ALA A 391 10.33 -22.00 -0.21
C ALA A 391 9.21 -23.05 -0.30
N LEU A 392 7.97 -22.61 -0.54
CA LEU A 392 6.80 -23.51 -0.65
C LEU A 392 6.81 -24.41 -1.89
N VAL A 393 7.48 -24.01 -2.97
CA VAL A 393 7.68 -24.89 -4.14
C VAL A 393 8.91 -25.79 -4.02
N GLY A 394 9.62 -25.73 -2.89
CA GLY A 394 10.78 -26.58 -2.60
C GLY A 394 12.11 -26.08 -3.17
N GLU A 395 12.19 -24.80 -3.57
CA GLU A 395 13.47 -24.20 -3.94
C GLU A 395 14.34 -23.96 -2.71
N ARG A 396 15.65 -24.21 -2.83
CA ARG A 396 16.62 -23.81 -1.82
C ARG A 396 16.74 -22.28 -1.84
N ILE A 397 16.36 -21.64 -0.75
CA ILE A 397 16.45 -20.19 -0.59
C ILE A 397 17.46 -19.84 0.51
N ASP A 398 18.06 -18.67 0.39
CA ASP A 398 18.72 -17.98 1.50
C ASP A 398 17.84 -16.78 1.88
N PRO A 399 17.00 -16.89 2.92
CA PRO A 399 16.16 -15.78 3.34
C PRO A 399 16.97 -14.71 4.09
N GLY A 400 18.19 -15.04 4.54
CA GLY A 400 19.04 -14.23 5.39
C GLY A 400 18.26 -13.52 6.50
N PRO A 401 18.28 -12.17 6.55
CA PRO A 401 17.63 -11.39 7.59
C PRO A 401 16.09 -11.45 7.57
N LEU A 402 15.48 -12.07 6.55
CA LEU A 402 14.04 -12.23 6.41
C LEU A 402 13.57 -13.66 6.75
N ALA A 403 14.42 -14.50 7.34
CA ALA A 403 14.07 -15.89 7.71
C ALA A 403 12.78 -15.96 8.53
N ALA A 404 12.71 -15.19 9.62
CA ALA A 404 11.51 -15.09 10.46
C ALA A 404 10.28 -14.66 9.65
N ALA A 405 10.43 -13.67 8.76
CA ALA A 405 9.35 -13.17 7.90
C ALA A 405 8.82 -14.23 6.94
N VAL A 406 9.71 -15.03 6.35
CA VAL A 406 9.36 -16.14 5.47
C VAL A 406 8.62 -17.22 6.26
N GLU A 407 9.16 -17.61 7.41
CA GLU A 407 8.61 -18.65 8.27
C GLU A 407 7.14 -18.39 8.63
N TRP A 408 6.83 -17.25 9.25
CA TRP A 408 5.44 -16.96 9.63
C TRP A 408 4.56 -16.66 8.42
N SER A 409 5.11 -16.11 7.33
CA SER A 409 4.34 -15.95 6.09
C SER A 409 3.87 -17.31 5.56
N THR A 410 4.67 -18.37 5.70
CA THR A 410 4.25 -19.73 5.35
C THR A 410 3.35 -20.39 6.40
N GLY A 411 2.94 -19.69 7.47
CA GLY A 411 2.13 -20.28 8.54
C GLY A 411 2.84 -21.45 9.24
N GLY A 412 4.17 -21.42 9.29
CA GLY A 412 4.99 -22.51 9.86
C GLY A 412 5.04 -23.79 9.03
N VAL A 413 4.52 -23.78 7.79
CA VAL A 413 4.56 -24.94 6.88
C VAL A 413 5.97 -25.16 6.33
N TRP A 414 6.77 -24.11 6.21
CA TRP A 414 8.19 -24.23 5.91
C TRP A 414 8.97 -24.43 7.21
N GLN A 415 9.72 -25.52 7.29
CA GLN A 415 10.78 -25.71 8.27
C GLN A 415 12.10 -25.57 7.52
N GLU A 416 13.04 -24.79 8.05
CA GLU A 416 14.40 -24.67 7.50
C GLU A 416 14.94 -26.07 7.17
N GLN A 417 15.28 -26.30 5.89
CA GLN A 417 15.92 -27.53 5.43
C GLN A 417 17.43 -27.33 5.34
#